data_AF-A0A932BM97-F1
#
_entry.id   AF-A0A932BM97-F1
#
_cell.length_a   1.000
_cell.length_b   1.000
_cell.length_c   1.000
_cell.angle_alpha   90.00
_cell.angle_beta   90.00
_cell.angle_gamma   90.00
#
_symmetry.space_group_name_H-M   'P 1'
#
loop_
_entity.id
_entity.type
_entity.pdbx_description
1 polymer ?
#
loop_
_entity_poly.entity_id
_entity_poly.type
_entity_poly.pdbx_seq_one_letter_code
_entity_poly.pdbx_strand_id
1 'polypeptide(L)'
;MAYPSPPNRPPGFSSSDWSNRLPWIALGLGLLIIIGAGVALLVLSSPDRRRDVSITLNADPTPTRPTATLVAAPPPTVIPPTVRATSTPAPLSTPTPVRPPAATAANAVTPAAPAATTPPPTAPPALAPPPAAPTATAVKGVAPAGAATPLPPPTARPAGPTSAGTTPPSAPSATPSPPPQPTSPPAPPSPTAFAGQVSLPGGLANTIQDLQAAFGPPVGETGGKLAVYRKGTTEYRADLTPDLQRAVLVAEELPPSSPVALEAAVQESRKLLPRDAQPRATAPEGNAIFVVERFASPALTQALPADLWTAQRKGQPGDLLVVYLKNAQGAITRIIVGIGDDPDVLLQRSGE
;
A
#
# COMPACT_ATOMS: atom_id res chain seq x y z
N MET A 1 76.24 -1.36 46.34
CA MET A 1 76.27 -0.76 44.99
C MET A 1 75.67 -1.77 44.03
N ALA A 2 74.45 -1.54 43.58
CA ALA A 2 73.73 -2.41 42.64
C ALA A 2 73.53 -1.66 41.32
N TYR A 3 73.94 -2.27 40.21
CA TYR A 3 73.78 -1.71 38.87
C TYR A 3 72.32 -1.81 38.41
N PRO A 4 71.74 -0.76 37.82
CA PRO A 4 70.39 -0.83 37.25
C PRO A 4 70.38 -1.66 35.96
N SER A 5 69.41 -2.58 35.87
CA SER A 5 69.15 -3.41 34.69
C SER A 5 68.75 -2.59 33.46
N PRO A 6 69.16 -2.98 32.24
CA PRO A 6 68.80 -2.27 31.01
C PRO A 6 67.32 -2.46 30.63
N PRO A 7 66.73 -1.50 29.89
CA PRO A 7 65.32 -1.53 29.52
C PRO A 7 65.01 -2.59 28.45
N ASN A 8 63.86 -3.23 28.64
CA ASN A 8 63.26 -4.25 27.78
C ASN A 8 63.13 -3.75 26.33
N ARG A 9 63.75 -4.48 25.39
CA ARG A 9 63.62 -4.24 23.95
C ARG A 9 62.24 -4.74 23.49
N PRO A 10 61.46 -3.95 22.72
CA PRO A 10 60.18 -4.41 22.22
C PRO A 10 60.35 -5.60 21.26
N PRO A 11 59.44 -6.58 21.28
CA PRO A 11 59.51 -7.75 20.41
C PRO A 11 59.41 -7.33 18.94
N GLY A 12 60.35 -7.80 18.14
CA GLY A 12 60.36 -7.60 16.70
C GLY A 12 59.15 -8.25 16.05
N PHE A 13 58.52 -7.52 15.11
CA PHE A 13 57.47 -8.05 14.25
C PHE A 13 58.06 -9.11 13.30
N SER A 14 57.87 -10.38 13.64
CA SER A 14 58.18 -11.50 12.74
C SER A 14 57.29 -11.42 11.50
N SER A 15 57.92 -11.33 10.34
CA SER A 15 57.33 -11.14 9.02
C SER A 15 56.71 -12.40 8.41
N SER A 16 56.07 -13.27 9.20
CA SER A 16 55.67 -14.61 8.75
C SER A 16 54.31 -15.10 9.29
N ASP A 17 53.27 -14.26 9.22
CA ASP A 17 51.88 -14.67 9.47
C ASP A 17 50.98 -14.32 8.27
N TRP A 18 51.37 -14.79 7.08
CA TRP A 18 50.55 -14.69 5.87
C TRP A 18 49.25 -15.51 5.98
N SER A 19 49.27 -16.61 6.74
CA SER A 19 48.12 -17.51 6.90
C SER A 19 46.92 -16.85 7.59
N ASN A 20 47.15 -15.89 8.50
CA ASN A 20 46.06 -15.21 9.21
C ASN A 20 45.41 -14.07 8.40
N ARG A 21 45.99 -13.70 7.24
CA ARG A 21 45.46 -12.63 6.37
C ARG A 21 44.59 -13.16 5.23
N LEU A 22 44.73 -14.43 4.87
CA LEU A 22 43.92 -15.09 3.84
C LEU A 22 42.39 -14.95 4.03
N PRO A 23 41.80 -15.13 5.23
CA PRO A 23 40.35 -14.97 5.39
C PRO A 23 39.90 -13.51 5.18
N TRP A 24 40.70 -12.54 5.59
CA TRP A 24 40.39 -11.11 5.40
C TRP A 24 40.53 -10.68 3.93
N ILE A 25 41.50 -11.21 3.20
CA ILE A 25 41.67 -10.97 1.77
C ILE A 25 40.49 -11.58 1.00
N ALA A 26 40.07 -12.80 1.33
CA ALA A 26 38.91 -13.44 0.70
C ALA A 26 37.61 -12.65 0.94
N LEU A 27 37.42 -12.11 2.15
CA LEU A 27 36.26 -11.29 2.50
C LEU A 27 36.27 -9.95 1.76
N GLY A 28 37.43 -9.29 1.66
CA GLY A 28 37.60 -8.07 0.87
C GLY A 28 37.33 -8.28 -0.63
N LEU A 29 37.80 -9.40 -1.19
CA LEU A 29 37.57 -9.74 -2.60
C LEU A 29 36.09 -10.04 -2.87
N GLY A 30 35.42 -10.77 -1.96
CA GLY A 30 34.00 -11.07 -2.06
C GLY A 30 33.12 -9.82 -2.03
N LEU A 31 33.42 -8.87 -1.13
CA LEU A 31 32.71 -7.59 -1.08
C LEU A 31 32.89 -6.79 -2.39
N LEU A 32 34.09 -6.78 -2.96
CA LEU A 32 34.38 -6.06 -4.20
C LEU A 32 33.64 -6.64 -5.41
N ILE A 33 33.47 -7.97 -5.47
CA ILE A 33 32.66 -8.64 -6.49
C ILE A 33 31.18 -8.26 -6.34
N ILE A 34 30.65 -8.24 -5.12
CA ILE A 34 29.24 -7.85 -4.86
C ILE A 34 29.00 -6.40 -5.26
N ILE A 35 29.91 -5.48 -4.91
CA ILE A 35 29.82 -4.07 -5.31
C ILE A 35 29.90 -3.94 -6.84
N GLY A 36 30.84 -4.65 -7.48
CA GLY A 36 30.98 -4.64 -8.94
C GLY A 36 29.72 -5.16 -9.66
N ALA A 37 29.14 -6.26 -9.18
CA ALA A 37 27.90 -6.81 -9.71
C ALA A 37 26.71 -5.87 -9.47
N GLY A 38 26.61 -5.24 -8.30
CA GLY A 38 25.58 -4.27 -7.99
C GLY A 38 25.66 -3.03 -8.89
N VAL A 39 26.85 -2.48 -9.12
CA VAL A 39 27.06 -1.35 -10.04
C VAL A 39 26.77 -1.73 -11.48
N ALA A 40 27.22 -2.92 -11.92
CA ALA A 40 26.89 -3.41 -13.25
C ALA A 40 25.36 -3.57 -13.44
N LEU A 41 24.67 -4.15 -12.45
CA LEU A 41 23.23 -4.33 -12.50
C LEU A 41 22.50 -2.98 -12.48
N LEU A 42 22.98 -1.99 -11.72
CA LEU A 42 22.46 -0.63 -11.72
C LEU A 42 22.63 0.05 -13.08
N VAL A 43 23.81 -0.06 -13.71
CA VAL A 43 24.10 0.51 -15.04
C VAL A 43 23.29 -0.18 -16.15
N LEU A 44 23.08 -1.49 -16.05
CA LEU A 44 22.19 -2.22 -16.98
C LEU A 44 20.71 -1.89 -16.74
N SER A 45 20.32 -1.52 -15.52
CA SER A 45 18.94 -1.19 -15.14
C SER A 45 18.62 0.31 -15.27
N SER A 46 19.59 1.14 -15.65
CA SER A 46 19.36 2.58 -15.87
C SER A 46 18.26 2.79 -16.93
N PRO A 47 17.15 3.47 -16.59
CA PRO A 47 15.96 3.62 -17.44
C PRO A 47 16.14 4.56 -18.64
N ASP A 48 17.34 5.06 -18.90
CA ASP A 48 17.63 5.98 -20.01
C ASP A 48 17.72 5.32 -21.39
N ARG A 49 17.55 3.99 -21.49
CA ARG A 49 17.24 3.35 -22.78
C ARG A 49 15.76 3.51 -23.12
N ARG A 50 15.26 4.74 -23.18
CA ARG A 50 14.11 5.05 -24.04
C ARG A 50 14.58 4.82 -25.46
N ARG A 51 14.20 3.68 -26.03
CA ARG A 51 14.27 3.47 -27.48
C ARG A 51 13.41 4.56 -28.10
N ASP A 52 14.03 5.56 -28.71
CA ASP A 52 13.38 6.36 -29.74
C ASP A 52 12.99 5.39 -30.86
N VAL A 53 11.75 4.91 -30.79
CA VAL A 53 11.12 4.24 -31.91
C VAL A 53 10.82 5.34 -32.92
N SER A 54 11.78 5.59 -33.80
CA SER A 54 11.52 6.35 -35.03
C SER A 54 10.50 5.55 -35.84
N ILE A 55 9.22 5.87 -35.67
CA ILE A 55 8.15 5.39 -36.55
C ILE A 55 8.38 6.10 -37.89
N THR A 56 9.09 5.43 -38.79
CA THR A 56 9.12 5.83 -40.20
C THR A 56 7.73 5.59 -40.75
N LEU A 57 6.92 6.65 -40.82
CA LEU A 57 5.65 6.66 -41.52
C LEU A 57 5.95 6.41 -43.01
N ASN A 58 5.86 5.15 -43.42
CA ASN A 58 5.87 4.79 -44.82
C ASN A 58 4.53 5.29 -45.40
N ALA A 59 4.57 6.42 -46.09
CA ALA A 59 3.44 6.94 -46.84
C ALA A 59 3.23 6.05 -48.07
N ASP A 60 2.46 4.98 -47.90
CA ASP A 60 1.94 4.19 -49.02
C ASP A 60 0.51 4.68 -49.33
N PRO A 61 0.20 5.12 -50.56
CA PRO A 61 -1.08 5.70 -50.88
C PRO A 61 -2.12 4.61 -51.17
N THR A 62 -3.32 4.83 -50.61
CA THR A 62 -4.63 4.31 -51.05
C THR A 62 -5.12 3.00 -50.43
N PRO A 63 -5.98 3.09 -49.40
CA PRO A 63 -7.01 2.08 -49.15
C PRO A 63 -8.35 2.52 -49.76
N THR A 64 -8.87 1.68 -50.64
CA THR A 64 -10.22 1.73 -51.22
C THR A 64 -11.27 1.70 -50.11
N ARG A 65 -12.16 2.70 -50.13
CA ARG A 65 -13.29 2.90 -49.21
C ARG A 65 -14.33 1.79 -49.39
N PRO A 66 -14.66 0.98 -48.36
CA PRO A 66 -15.84 0.13 -48.42
C PRO A 66 -17.10 1.00 -48.24
N THR A 67 -18.00 0.90 -49.22
CA THR A 67 -19.35 1.48 -49.17
C THR A 67 -20.19 0.72 -48.14
N ALA A 68 -20.41 1.32 -46.97
CA ALA A 68 -21.35 0.81 -45.99
C ALA A 68 -22.76 1.32 -46.33
N THR A 69 -23.65 0.40 -46.72
CA THR A 69 -25.08 0.65 -46.90
C THR A 69 -25.72 0.85 -45.52
N LEU A 70 -26.14 2.08 -45.23
CA LEU A 70 -26.83 2.43 -43.99
C LEU A 70 -28.28 1.93 -44.06
N VAL A 71 -28.59 0.83 -43.37
CA VAL A 71 -29.98 0.41 -43.15
C VAL A 71 -30.51 1.20 -41.95
N ALA A 72 -31.42 2.14 -42.22
CA ALA A 72 -32.07 2.94 -41.19
C ALA A 72 -32.98 2.05 -40.33
N ALA A 73 -32.64 1.90 -39.05
CA ALA A 73 -33.50 1.28 -38.06
C ALA A 73 -34.69 2.22 -37.72
N PRO A 74 -35.90 1.68 -37.48
CA PRO A 74 -37.04 2.49 -37.07
C PRO A 74 -36.80 3.16 -35.71
N PRO A 75 -37.34 4.38 -35.49
CA PRO A 75 -37.13 5.14 -34.27
C PRO A 75 -37.72 4.41 -33.04
N PRO A 76 -37.05 4.47 -31.88
CA PRO A 76 -37.60 3.90 -30.64
C PRO A 76 -38.83 4.69 -30.20
N THR A 77 -39.94 3.98 -29.97
CA THR A 77 -41.14 4.51 -29.34
C THR A 77 -40.82 4.89 -27.90
N VAL A 78 -40.80 6.19 -27.61
CA VAL A 78 -40.67 6.74 -26.25
C VAL A 78 -42.00 6.53 -25.52
N ILE A 79 -42.02 5.63 -24.54
CA ILE A 79 -43.13 5.50 -23.59
C ILE A 79 -42.87 6.50 -22.45
N PRO A 80 -43.71 7.53 -22.26
CA PRO A 80 -43.53 8.48 -21.16
C PRO A 80 -43.76 7.80 -19.80
N PRO A 81 -42.92 8.07 -18.79
CA PRO A 81 -43.17 7.55 -17.44
C PRO A 81 -44.41 8.21 -16.84
N THR A 82 -45.35 7.38 -16.37
CA THR A 82 -46.50 7.77 -15.57
C THR A 82 -46.01 8.39 -14.25
N VAL A 83 -46.13 9.72 -14.15
CA VAL A 83 -45.78 10.46 -12.93
C VAL A 83 -46.89 10.25 -11.90
N ARG A 84 -46.59 9.56 -10.80
CA ARG A 84 -47.51 9.42 -9.66
C ARG A 84 -47.42 10.68 -8.82
N ALA A 85 -48.51 11.43 -8.75
CA ALA A 85 -48.63 12.66 -7.99
C ALA A 85 -48.81 12.40 -6.48
N THR A 86 -48.51 13.45 -5.71
CA THR A 86 -48.92 13.78 -4.33
C THR A 86 -48.16 13.15 -3.15
N SER A 87 -47.23 13.92 -2.61
CA SER A 87 -47.26 14.23 -1.18
C SER A 87 -46.92 15.70 -0.94
N THR A 88 -47.78 16.32 -0.15
CA THR A 88 -47.88 17.73 0.23
C THR A 88 -46.66 18.21 1.03
N PRO A 89 -46.03 19.36 0.70
CA PRO A 89 -45.02 19.97 1.55
C PRO A 89 -45.66 20.74 2.71
N ALA A 90 -45.19 20.47 3.93
CA ALA A 90 -45.49 21.28 5.11
C ALA A 90 -44.78 22.66 5.00
N PRO A 91 -45.39 23.75 5.51
CA PRO A 91 -44.80 25.08 5.41
C PRO A 91 -43.57 25.21 6.32
N LEU A 92 -42.47 25.65 5.70
CA LEU A 92 -41.21 26.02 6.36
C LEU A 92 -41.39 27.39 7.02
N SER A 93 -41.22 27.46 8.34
CA SER A 93 -41.13 28.72 9.08
C SER A 93 -39.84 29.44 8.70
N THR A 94 -39.98 30.58 8.01
CA THR A 94 -38.90 31.53 7.70
C THR A 94 -38.44 32.25 8.97
N PRO A 95 -37.19 32.08 9.45
CA PRO A 95 -36.63 33.00 10.43
C PRO A 95 -36.22 34.31 9.72
N THR A 96 -36.82 35.40 10.18
CA THR A 96 -36.53 36.77 9.77
C THR A 96 -35.05 37.13 10.04
N PRO A 97 -34.31 37.72 9.10
CA PRO A 97 -32.99 38.26 9.39
C PRO A 97 -33.13 39.55 10.21
N VAL A 98 -32.64 39.52 11.45
CA VAL A 98 -32.49 40.70 12.29
C VAL A 98 -31.36 41.56 11.71
N ARG A 99 -31.72 42.74 11.20
CA ARG A 99 -30.84 43.77 10.68
C ARG A 99 -30.00 44.37 11.83
N PRO A 100 -28.66 44.31 11.79
CA PRO A 100 -27.82 45.07 12.73
C PRO A 100 -27.98 46.57 12.48
N PRO A 101 -28.03 47.42 13.53
CA PRO A 101 -28.06 48.86 13.36
C PRO A 101 -26.74 49.38 12.79
N ALA A 102 -26.85 50.35 11.89
CA ALA A 102 -25.74 51.09 11.31
C ALA A 102 -24.97 51.85 12.39
N ALA A 103 -23.68 51.54 12.53
CA ALA A 103 -22.76 52.34 13.34
C ALA A 103 -22.20 53.48 12.49
N THR A 104 -22.68 54.68 12.83
CA THR A 104 -22.19 55.98 12.40
C THR A 104 -20.69 56.13 12.69
N ALA A 105 -19.95 56.62 11.70
CA ALA A 105 -18.57 57.06 11.86
C ALA A 105 -18.50 58.26 12.82
N ALA A 106 -17.67 58.15 13.86
CA ALA A 106 -17.20 59.28 14.63
C ALA A 106 -15.72 59.07 14.98
N ASN A 107 -14.88 59.96 14.45
CA ASN A 107 -13.51 60.16 14.85
C ASN A 107 -13.44 60.43 16.37
N ALA A 108 -12.70 59.61 17.10
CA ALA A 108 -12.27 59.93 18.46
C ALA A 108 -10.82 59.49 18.65
N VAL A 109 -9.97 60.48 18.88
CA VAL A 109 -8.57 60.33 19.29
C VAL A 109 -8.56 59.84 20.73
N THR A 110 -8.08 58.61 20.96
CA THR A 110 -7.96 58.02 22.30
C THR A 110 -6.52 58.19 22.83
N PRO A 111 -6.30 58.71 24.05
CA PRO A 111 -4.98 58.82 24.66
C PRO A 111 -4.40 57.45 25.02
N ALA A 112 -3.07 57.32 24.91
CA ALA A 112 -2.31 56.14 25.29
C ALA A 112 -2.51 55.79 26.77
N ALA A 113 -2.94 54.55 27.03
CA ALA A 113 -3.03 53.98 28.37
C ALA A 113 -1.63 53.56 28.89
N PRO A 114 -1.35 53.71 30.20
CA PRO A 114 -0.06 53.35 30.78
C PRO A 114 0.15 51.83 30.81
N ALA A 115 1.40 51.42 30.55
CA ALA A 115 1.83 50.04 30.46
C ALA A 115 1.54 49.26 31.76
N ALA A 116 0.72 48.22 31.65
CA ALA A 116 0.54 47.23 32.71
C ALA A 116 1.76 46.31 32.76
N THR A 117 2.52 46.38 33.85
CA THR A 117 3.56 45.41 34.19
C THR A 117 2.91 44.07 34.51
N THR A 118 3.02 43.11 33.59
CA THR A 118 2.66 41.71 33.85
C THR A 118 3.60 41.10 34.88
N PRO A 119 3.10 40.42 35.94
CA PRO A 119 3.93 39.70 36.88
C PRO A 119 4.67 38.54 36.17
N PRO A 120 5.86 38.14 36.66
CA PRO A 120 6.60 37.03 36.10
C PRO A 120 5.81 35.72 36.22
N PRO A 121 5.92 34.81 35.24
CA PRO A 121 5.18 33.55 35.26
C PRO A 121 5.57 32.71 36.48
N THR A 122 4.57 32.34 37.26
CA THR A 122 4.70 31.35 38.34
C THR A 122 5.18 30.03 37.72
N ALA A 123 6.30 29.50 38.24
CA ALA A 123 6.83 28.23 37.79
C ALA A 123 5.79 27.10 37.96
N PRO A 124 5.64 26.20 36.97
CA PRO A 124 4.72 25.08 37.09
C PRO A 124 5.11 24.18 38.27
N PRO A 125 4.12 23.60 38.98
CA PRO A 125 4.38 22.69 40.09
C PRO A 125 5.22 21.49 39.62
N ALA A 126 6.25 21.16 40.40
CA ALA A 126 7.10 20.01 40.16
C ALA A 126 6.25 18.74 40.10
N LEU A 127 6.29 18.04 38.96
CA LEU A 127 5.66 16.73 38.79
C LEU A 127 6.25 15.76 39.83
N ALA A 128 5.36 15.10 40.57
CA ALA A 128 5.73 14.04 41.50
C ALA A 128 6.53 12.95 40.75
N PRO A 129 7.56 12.36 41.39
CA PRO A 129 8.34 11.31 40.76
C PRO A 129 7.44 10.12 40.41
N PRO A 130 7.63 9.49 39.23
CA PRO A 130 6.87 8.31 38.86
C PRO A 130 7.10 7.18 39.87
N PRO A 131 6.07 6.37 40.18
CA PRO A 131 6.21 5.22 41.05
C PRO A 131 7.25 4.25 40.47
N ALA A 132 8.13 3.75 41.34
CA ALA A 132 9.19 2.82 40.99
C ALA A 132 8.64 1.60 40.25
N ALA A 133 9.19 1.32 39.07
CA ALA A 133 8.89 0.11 38.32
C ALA A 133 9.23 -1.12 39.16
N PRO A 134 8.40 -2.19 39.14
CA PRO A 134 8.72 -3.42 39.84
C PRO A 134 9.97 -4.07 39.23
N THR A 135 11.00 -4.22 40.06
CA THR A 135 12.22 -4.98 39.76
C THR A 135 11.84 -6.41 39.38
N ALA A 136 12.02 -6.78 38.12
CA ALA A 136 11.91 -8.16 37.67
C ALA A 136 13.12 -8.95 38.20
N THR A 137 12.88 -9.77 39.21
CA THR A 137 13.85 -10.73 39.74
C THR A 137 14.19 -11.75 38.64
N ALA A 138 15.41 -11.68 38.10
CA ALA A 138 15.92 -12.66 37.16
C ALA A 138 16.09 -14.02 37.85
N VAL A 139 15.19 -14.96 37.55
CA VAL A 139 15.35 -16.37 37.93
C VAL A 139 16.27 -17.02 36.89
N LYS A 140 17.50 -17.30 37.32
CA LYS A 140 18.47 -18.13 36.59
C LYS A 140 17.99 -19.59 36.63
N GLY A 141 17.36 -20.05 35.54
CA GLY A 141 16.77 -21.39 35.43
C GLY A 141 17.18 -22.13 34.15
N VAL A 142 18.13 -23.05 34.31
CA VAL A 142 18.33 -24.36 33.67
C VAL A 142 17.85 -24.57 32.21
N ALA A 143 18.82 -24.88 31.35
CA ALA A 143 18.65 -25.36 29.98
C ALA A 143 18.01 -26.77 29.90
N PRO A 144 17.06 -27.01 28.98
CA PRO A 144 16.77 -28.36 28.52
C PRO A 144 17.55 -28.68 27.24
N ALA A 145 18.35 -29.74 27.32
CA ALA A 145 18.87 -30.47 26.16
C ALA A 145 17.70 -31.13 25.42
N GLY A 146 17.52 -30.81 24.14
CA GLY A 146 16.48 -31.35 23.27
C GLY A 146 17.08 -31.96 22.01
N ALA A 147 16.93 -33.27 21.91
CA ALA A 147 17.47 -34.21 20.93
C ALA A 147 17.35 -33.80 19.44
N ALA A 148 18.41 -34.11 18.70
CA ALA A 148 18.43 -34.19 17.24
C ALA A 148 17.48 -35.29 16.75
N THR A 149 16.67 -34.98 15.73
CA THR A 149 15.92 -35.97 14.96
C THR A 149 16.61 -36.17 13.61
N PRO A 150 16.93 -37.40 13.18
CA PRO A 150 17.61 -37.67 11.92
C PRO A 150 16.68 -37.60 10.71
N LEU A 151 17.23 -37.10 9.59
CA LEU A 151 16.65 -37.12 8.24
C LEU A 151 16.38 -38.56 7.77
N PRO A 152 15.27 -38.86 7.07
CA PRO A 152 15.12 -40.09 6.32
C PRO A 152 15.90 -40.05 4.96
N PRO A 153 16.41 -41.21 4.49
CA PRO A 153 17.21 -41.31 3.26
C PRO A 153 16.37 -41.31 1.96
N PRO A 154 16.98 -41.00 0.80
CA PRO A 154 16.32 -41.03 -0.50
C PRO A 154 16.04 -42.46 -0.97
N THR A 155 14.78 -42.75 -1.33
CA THR A 155 14.40 -44.06 -1.90
C THR A 155 14.76 -44.13 -3.38
N ALA A 156 15.50 -45.18 -3.72
CA ALA A 156 16.02 -45.48 -5.04
C ALA A 156 14.94 -45.91 -6.04
N ARG A 157 15.20 -45.55 -7.29
CA ARG A 157 14.61 -46.06 -8.54
C ARG A 157 14.93 -47.55 -8.74
N PRO A 158 13.97 -48.38 -9.17
CA PRO A 158 14.27 -49.60 -9.91
C PRO A 158 13.96 -49.44 -11.40
N ALA A 159 14.92 -49.82 -12.23
CA ALA A 159 14.73 -50.19 -13.62
C ALA A 159 14.66 -51.73 -13.70
N GLY A 160 13.82 -52.30 -14.56
CA GLY A 160 13.83 -53.73 -14.87
C GLY A 160 12.58 -54.22 -15.63
N PRO A 161 12.65 -55.33 -16.40
CA PRO A 161 12.19 -55.34 -17.81
C PRO A 161 11.01 -56.29 -18.14
N THR A 162 10.47 -56.10 -19.35
CA THR A 162 9.75 -57.04 -20.26
C THR A 162 9.01 -58.25 -19.69
N SER A 163 7.72 -58.37 -20.05
CA SER A 163 7.10 -59.67 -20.36
C SER A 163 6.01 -59.51 -21.42
N ALA A 164 6.20 -60.20 -22.54
CA ALA A 164 5.23 -60.40 -23.59
C ALA A 164 4.23 -61.47 -23.14
N GLY A 165 2.94 -61.16 -23.18
CA GLY A 165 1.85 -62.09 -22.86
C GLY A 165 0.71 -61.90 -23.85
N THR A 166 0.65 -62.78 -24.83
CA THR A 166 -0.42 -62.90 -25.81
C THR A 166 -1.74 -63.24 -25.10
N THR A 167 -2.77 -62.40 -25.26
CA THR A 167 -4.14 -62.68 -24.77
C THR A 167 -5.14 -62.71 -25.93
N PRO A 168 -6.16 -63.58 -25.86
CA PRO A 168 -7.04 -63.96 -26.97
C PRO A 168 -8.08 -62.89 -27.36
N PRO A 169 -8.65 -62.95 -28.57
CA PRO A 169 -9.68 -62.01 -29.03
C PRO A 169 -10.95 -62.16 -28.19
N SER A 170 -11.26 -61.12 -27.41
CA SER A 170 -12.50 -61.00 -26.65
C SER A 170 -13.64 -60.50 -27.55
N ALA A 171 -14.78 -61.18 -27.44
CA ALA A 171 -16.02 -60.88 -28.14
C ALA A 171 -16.55 -59.46 -27.82
N PRO A 172 -17.31 -58.83 -28.73
CA PRO A 172 -17.87 -57.49 -28.52
C PRO A 172 -18.85 -57.50 -27.35
N SER A 173 -18.41 -56.98 -26.21
CA SER A 173 -19.26 -56.72 -25.05
C SER A 173 -20.04 -55.43 -25.31
N ALA A 174 -21.37 -55.51 -25.33
CA ALA A 174 -22.26 -54.38 -25.50
C ALA A 174 -22.00 -53.35 -24.39
N THR A 175 -21.57 -52.15 -24.76
CA THR A 175 -21.26 -51.05 -23.85
C THR A 175 -22.53 -50.64 -23.10
N PRO A 176 -22.62 -50.80 -21.77
CA PRO A 176 -23.75 -50.29 -21.00
C PRO A 176 -23.77 -48.77 -21.07
N SER A 177 -24.96 -48.21 -21.30
CA SER A 177 -25.18 -46.76 -21.34
C SER A 177 -24.78 -46.15 -19.99
N PRO A 178 -23.98 -45.06 -19.96
CA PRO A 178 -23.54 -44.44 -18.71
C PRO A 178 -24.75 -43.93 -17.92
N PRO A 179 -24.76 -44.08 -16.58
CA PRO A 179 -25.83 -43.56 -15.74
C PRO A 179 -25.95 -42.03 -15.92
N PRO A 180 -27.18 -41.47 -15.83
CA PRO A 180 -27.40 -40.06 -16.00
C PRO A 180 -26.51 -39.26 -15.04
N GLN A 181 -25.70 -38.39 -15.61
CA GLN A 181 -24.76 -37.56 -14.86
C GLN A 181 -25.58 -36.64 -13.93
N PRO A 182 -25.31 -36.63 -12.62
CA PRO A 182 -26.00 -35.74 -11.69
C PRO A 182 -25.82 -34.30 -12.19
N THR A 183 -26.94 -33.62 -12.42
CA THR A 183 -26.95 -32.20 -12.79
C THR A 183 -26.18 -31.42 -11.74
N SER A 184 -25.15 -30.69 -12.18
CA SER A 184 -24.35 -29.81 -11.33
C SER A 184 -25.28 -28.90 -10.52
N PRO A 185 -25.02 -28.70 -9.21
CA PRO A 185 -25.74 -27.70 -8.44
C PRO A 185 -25.71 -26.36 -9.17
N PRO A 186 -26.82 -25.59 -9.17
CA PRO A 186 -26.83 -24.25 -9.75
C PRO A 186 -25.69 -23.42 -9.18
N ALA A 187 -24.98 -22.69 -10.04
CA ALA A 187 -23.95 -21.77 -9.58
C ALA A 187 -24.59 -20.76 -8.59
N PRO A 188 -23.92 -20.46 -7.47
CA PRO A 188 -24.43 -19.47 -6.52
C PRO A 188 -24.64 -18.12 -7.22
N PRO A 189 -25.66 -17.35 -6.85
CA PRO A 189 -25.92 -16.04 -7.45
C PRO A 189 -24.70 -15.14 -7.26
N SER A 190 -24.32 -14.43 -8.33
CA SER A 190 -23.23 -13.46 -8.27
C SER A 190 -23.58 -12.38 -7.23
N PRO A 191 -22.64 -11.97 -6.36
CA PRO A 191 -22.90 -10.96 -5.34
C PRO A 191 -23.38 -9.66 -6.01
N THR A 192 -24.41 -9.03 -5.44
CA THR A 192 -24.87 -7.72 -5.92
C THR A 192 -23.76 -6.70 -5.69
N ALA A 193 -23.30 -6.05 -6.77
CA ALA A 193 -22.27 -5.03 -6.67
C ALA A 193 -22.76 -3.87 -5.79
N PHE A 194 -21.95 -3.48 -4.80
CA PHE A 194 -22.20 -2.28 -4.01
C PHE A 194 -22.21 -1.06 -4.94
N ALA A 195 -23.28 -0.27 -4.93
CA ALA A 195 -23.46 0.89 -5.80
C ALA A 195 -23.08 2.23 -5.12
N GLY A 196 -22.73 2.20 -3.83
CA GLY A 196 -22.40 3.40 -3.07
C GLY A 196 -20.97 3.89 -3.29
N GLN A 197 -20.76 5.17 -2.96
CA GLN A 197 -19.44 5.76 -2.82
C GLN A 197 -18.99 5.65 -1.36
N VAL A 198 -17.91 4.92 -1.10
CA VAL A 198 -17.41 4.67 0.26
C VAL A 198 -16.56 5.83 0.78
N SER A 199 -15.73 6.39 -0.10
CA SER A 199 -14.76 7.44 0.21
C SER A 199 -14.97 8.64 -0.71
N LEU A 200 -14.42 9.81 -0.37
CA LEU A 200 -14.40 10.96 -1.31
C LEU A 200 -13.68 10.58 -2.62
N PRO A 201 -13.95 11.25 -3.76
CA PRO A 201 -13.32 10.91 -5.04
C PRO A 201 -11.79 10.84 -4.90
N GLY A 202 -11.20 9.76 -5.41
CA GLY A 202 -9.76 9.48 -5.26
C GLY A 202 -9.37 8.56 -4.10
N GLY A 203 -10.28 8.32 -3.13
CA GLY A 203 -10.04 7.45 -1.96
C GLY A 203 -10.25 5.95 -2.19
N LEU A 204 -10.17 5.18 -1.09
CA LEU A 204 -10.35 3.73 -1.09
C LEU A 204 -11.76 3.27 -1.52
N ALA A 205 -11.82 2.06 -2.08
CA ALA A 205 -12.99 1.39 -2.63
C ALA A 205 -13.73 2.14 -3.74
N ASN A 206 -13.23 3.29 -4.17
CA ASN A 206 -13.76 4.01 -5.32
C ASN A 206 -13.46 3.29 -6.62
N THR A 207 -14.29 3.53 -7.63
CA THR A 207 -14.14 2.96 -8.97
C THR A 207 -13.04 3.69 -9.76
N ILE A 208 -12.60 3.10 -10.88
CA ILE A 208 -11.71 3.79 -11.82
C ILE A 208 -12.27 5.15 -12.24
N GLN A 209 -13.58 5.23 -12.51
CA GLN A 209 -14.22 6.47 -12.96
C GLN A 209 -14.10 7.57 -11.90
N ASP A 210 -14.27 7.21 -10.62
CA ASP A 210 -14.10 8.14 -9.50
C ASP A 210 -12.65 8.60 -9.35
N LEU A 211 -11.69 7.69 -9.52
CA LEU A 211 -10.25 8.04 -9.53
C LEU A 211 -9.91 8.99 -10.68
N GLN A 212 -10.46 8.72 -11.87
CA GLN A 212 -10.26 9.56 -13.04
C GLN A 212 -10.88 10.95 -12.88
N ALA A 213 -12.05 11.04 -12.26
CA ALA A 213 -12.66 12.31 -11.92
C ALA A 213 -11.82 13.11 -10.90
N ALA A 214 -11.16 12.43 -9.96
CA ALA A 214 -10.35 13.06 -8.92
C ALA A 214 -8.96 13.50 -9.40
N PHE A 215 -8.31 12.67 -10.23
CA PHE A 215 -6.89 12.77 -10.57
C PHE A 215 -6.60 12.92 -12.07
N GLY A 216 -7.61 12.81 -12.95
CA GLY A 216 -7.44 12.75 -14.40
C GLY A 216 -7.26 11.32 -14.93
N PRO A 217 -7.12 11.12 -16.26
CA PRO A 217 -6.90 9.79 -16.83
C PRO A 217 -5.58 9.19 -16.34
N PRO A 218 -5.48 7.84 -16.23
CA PRO A 218 -4.23 7.19 -15.86
C PRO A 218 -3.16 7.47 -16.93
N VAL A 219 -1.95 7.78 -16.47
CA VAL A 219 -0.77 8.09 -17.32
C VAL A 219 0.13 6.88 -17.57
N GLY A 220 -0.14 5.76 -16.89
CA GLY A 220 0.61 4.51 -17.05
C GLY A 220 0.31 3.50 -15.95
N GLU A 221 1.13 2.45 -15.90
CA GLU A 221 1.12 1.44 -14.85
C GLU A 221 2.54 1.26 -14.31
N THR A 222 2.68 0.99 -13.01
CA THR A 222 3.96 0.57 -12.43
C THR A 222 4.25 -0.90 -12.76
N GLY A 223 5.49 -1.35 -12.51
CA GLY A 223 5.86 -2.77 -12.63
C GLY A 223 5.01 -3.71 -11.76
N GLY A 224 4.51 -3.21 -10.62
CA GLY A 224 3.59 -3.90 -9.72
C GLY A 224 2.11 -3.80 -10.12
N LYS A 225 1.79 -3.35 -11.34
CA LYS A 225 0.41 -3.22 -11.86
C LYS A 225 -0.47 -2.21 -11.12
N LEU A 226 0.14 -1.19 -10.50
CA LEU A 226 -0.62 -0.06 -9.97
C LEU A 226 -0.87 0.95 -11.10
N ALA A 227 -2.12 1.35 -11.28
CA ALA A 227 -2.49 2.44 -12.17
C ALA A 227 -1.91 3.76 -11.65
N VAL A 228 -1.20 4.49 -12.51
CA VAL A 228 -0.55 5.75 -12.16
C VAL A 228 -1.39 6.91 -12.67
N TYR A 229 -1.67 7.87 -11.81
CA TYR A 229 -2.38 9.11 -12.08
C TYR A 229 -1.51 10.30 -11.71
N ARG A 230 -1.74 11.47 -12.33
CA ARG A 230 -0.99 12.69 -12.04
C ARG A 230 -1.90 13.90 -11.94
N LYS A 231 -1.80 14.62 -10.83
CA LYS A 231 -2.52 15.87 -10.60
C LYS A 231 -1.53 16.94 -10.17
N GLY A 232 -1.26 17.88 -11.07
CA GLY A 232 -0.18 18.84 -10.87
C GLY A 232 1.18 18.13 -10.79
N THR A 233 1.94 18.38 -9.72
CA THR A 233 3.25 17.76 -9.46
C THR A 233 3.17 16.47 -8.66
N THR A 234 1.98 16.09 -8.19
CA THR A 234 1.76 14.92 -7.34
C THR A 234 1.41 13.70 -8.17
N GLU A 235 2.05 12.57 -7.88
CA GLU A 235 1.77 11.28 -8.50
C GLU A 235 0.94 10.42 -7.54
N TYR A 236 -0.16 9.86 -8.04
CA TYR A 236 -1.02 8.94 -7.31
C TYR A 236 -0.91 7.55 -7.94
N ARG A 237 -0.80 6.50 -7.14
CA ARG A 237 -0.74 5.11 -7.59
C ARG A 237 -1.87 4.33 -6.94
N ALA A 238 -2.70 3.67 -7.73
CA ALA A 238 -3.81 2.89 -7.21
C ALA A 238 -3.68 1.42 -7.59
N ASP A 239 -3.86 0.54 -6.62
CA ASP A 239 -4.07 -0.89 -6.87
C ASP A 239 -5.58 -1.13 -7.00
N LEU A 240 -5.97 -1.74 -8.11
CA LEU A 240 -7.36 -1.96 -8.50
C LEU A 240 -7.64 -3.46 -8.47
N THR A 241 -8.77 -3.83 -7.87
CA THR A 241 -9.24 -5.22 -7.92
C THR A 241 -9.60 -5.60 -9.36
N PRO A 242 -9.18 -6.78 -9.84
CA PRO A 242 -9.44 -7.19 -11.23
C PRO A 242 -10.94 -7.33 -11.52
N ASP A 243 -11.72 -7.81 -10.57
CA ASP A 243 -13.14 -8.11 -10.78
C ASP A 243 -14.03 -6.89 -10.59
N LEU A 244 -13.79 -6.10 -9.54
CA LEU A 244 -14.65 -4.96 -9.18
C LEU A 244 -14.14 -3.63 -9.71
N GLN A 245 -12.88 -3.57 -10.18
CA GLN A 245 -12.23 -2.33 -10.63
C GLN A 245 -12.32 -1.22 -9.57
N ARG A 246 -12.20 -1.62 -8.29
CA ARG A 246 -12.22 -0.75 -7.11
C ARG A 246 -10.84 -0.65 -6.48
N ALA A 247 -10.49 0.57 -6.06
CA ALA A 247 -9.22 0.89 -5.41
C ALA A 247 -9.10 0.19 -4.04
N VAL A 248 -8.07 -0.61 -3.85
CA VAL A 248 -7.78 -1.31 -2.59
C VAL A 248 -6.46 -0.86 -1.95
N LEU A 249 -5.72 -0.01 -2.66
CA LEU A 249 -4.57 0.75 -2.21
C LEU A 249 -4.55 2.04 -3.03
N VAL A 250 -4.30 3.17 -2.38
CA VAL A 250 -3.98 4.45 -3.02
C VAL A 250 -2.72 5.01 -2.34
N ALA A 251 -1.66 5.22 -3.11
CA ALA A 251 -0.43 5.84 -2.65
C ALA A 251 -0.26 7.21 -3.31
N GLU A 252 0.06 8.20 -2.51
CA GLU A 252 0.38 9.57 -2.93
C GLU A 252 1.88 9.80 -2.74
N GLU A 253 2.57 10.05 -3.85
CA GLU A 253 3.99 10.43 -3.89
C GLU A 253 4.08 11.96 -3.85
N LEU A 254 4.61 12.48 -2.75
CA LEU A 254 4.80 13.92 -2.60
C LEU A 254 6.06 14.34 -3.37
N PRO A 255 6.06 15.53 -4.02
CA PRO A 255 7.24 16.04 -4.69
C PRO A 255 8.43 16.13 -3.71
N PRO A 256 9.65 15.75 -4.11
CA PRO A 256 10.82 15.82 -3.23
C PRO A 256 11.18 17.26 -2.84
N SER A 257 10.74 18.25 -3.62
CA SER A 257 10.87 19.67 -3.33
C SER A 257 9.86 20.19 -2.29
N SER A 258 8.92 19.36 -1.82
CA SER A 258 7.83 19.76 -0.93
C SER A 258 7.50 18.66 0.08
N PRO A 259 8.47 18.22 0.90
CA PRO A 259 8.18 17.29 1.99
C PRO A 259 7.24 17.97 2.99
N VAL A 260 6.33 17.20 3.59
CA VAL A 260 5.32 17.73 4.52
C VAL A 260 5.54 17.21 5.93
N ALA A 261 5.09 17.97 6.93
CA ALA A 261 5.04 17.49 8.30
C ALA A 261 3.98 16.39 8.45
N LEU A 262 4.13 15.55 9.47
CA LEU A 262 3.21 14.44 9.74
C LEU A 262 1.75 14.92 9.86
N GLU A 263 1.51 16.04 10.55
CA GLU A 263 0.18 16.59 10.76
C GLU A 263 -0.50 16.96 9.45
N ALA A 264 0.24 17.55 8.50
CA ALA A 264 -0.28 17.87 7.18
C ALA A 264 -0.56 16.60 6.37
N ALA A 265 0.34 15.61 6.42
CA ALA A 265 0.12 14.31 5.78
C ALA A 265 -1.12 13.60 6.33
N VAL A 266 -1.36 13.68 7.65
CA VAL A 266 -2.57 13.12 8.28
C VAL A 266 -3.82 13.79 7.72
N GLN A 267 -3.83 15.11 7.55
CA GLN A 267 -4.98 15.80 6.95
C GLN A 267 -5.24 15.40 5.50
N GLU A 268 -4.18 15.21 4.69
CA GLU A 268 -4.32 14.73 3.31
C GLU A 268 -4.84 13.29 3.27
N SER A 269 -4.30 12.39 4.11
CA SER A 269 -4.74 11.00 4.15
C SER A 269 -6.22 10.87 4.53
N ARG A 270 -6.73 11.73 5.42
CA ARG A 270 -8.16 11.72 5.82
C ARG A 270 -9.11 11.95 4.63
N LYS A 271 -8.65 12.60 3.57
CA LYS A 271 -9.46 12.80 2.35
C LYS A 271 -9.62 11.51 1.54
N LEU A 272 -8.70 10.56 1.71
CA LEU A 272 -8.68 9.28 1.00
C LEU A 272 -9.41 8.16 1.77
N LEU A 273 -9.73 8.39 3.04
CA LEU A 273 -10.40 7.42 3.88
C LEU A 273 -11.93 7.37 3.62
N PRO A 274 -12.56 6.23 3.92
CA PRO A 274 -14.00 6.14 4.07
C PRO A 274 -14.52 7.15 5.10
N ARG A 275 -15.73 7.68 4.86
CA ARG A 275 -16.35 8.67 5.78
C ARG A 275 -16.65 8.12 7.17
N ASP A 276 -16.82 6.80 7.27
CA ASP A 276 -17.12 6.08 8.51
C ASP A 276 -15.86 5.45 9.14
N ALA A 277 -14.67 5.75 8.63
CA ALA A 277 -13.42 5.22 9.17
C ALA A 277 -13.21 5.68 10.62
N GLN A 278 -13.05 4.71 11.54
CA GLN A 278 -12.80 4.94 12.96
C GLN A 278 -11.37 4.52 13.32
N PRO A 279 -10.58 5.36 14.04
CA PRO A 279 -9.26 4.97 14.52
C PRO A 279 -9.34 3.75 15.44
N ARG A 280 -8.46 2.77 15.24
CA ARG A 280 -8.33 1.59 16.11
C ARG A 280 -7.35 1.79 17.26
N ALA A 281 -6.39 2.72 17.09
CA ALA A 281 -5.41 3.08 18.10
C ALA A 281 -5.57 4.54 18.51
N THR A 282 -5.22 4.86 19.75
CA THR A 282 -5.24 6.23 20.29
C THR A 282 -4.09 7.10 19.80
N ALA A 283 -2.99 6.46 19.37
CA ALA A 283 -1.81 7.14 18.85
C ALA A 283 -1.30 6.41 17.59
N PRO A 284 -0.66 7.14 16.67
CA PRO A 284 0.03 6.53 15.55
C PRO A 284 1.17 5.59 16.03
N GLU A 285 1.26 4.42 15.41
CA GLU A 285 2.38 3.48 15.58
C GLU A 285 3.52 3.85 14.63
N GLY A 286 4.75 3.36 14.85
CA GLY A 286 5.80 3.56 13.84
C GLY A 286 7.23 3.46 14.36
N ASN A 287 8.16 3.76 13.45
CA ASN A 287 9.60 3.78 13.68
C ASN A 287 10.25 5.01 13.01
N ALA A 288 11.57 4.98 12.85
CA ALA A 288 12.33 6.06 12.21
C ALA A 288 12.05 6.23 10.71
N ILE A 289 11.55 5.19 10.04
CA ILE A 289 11.32 5.15 8.59
C ILE A 289 9.85 5.46 8.26
N PHE A 290 8.91 5.02 9.08
CA PHE A 290 7.48 5.25 8.81
C PHE A 290 6.63 5.43 10.07
N VAL A 291 5.46 6.03 9.89
CA VAL A 291 4.36 6.07 10.87
C VAL A 291 3.16 5.32 10.30
N VAL A 292 2.38 4.66 11.13
CA VAL A 292 1.17 3.92 10.77
C VAL A 292 -0.01 4.43 11.61
N GLU A 293 -1.13 4.67 10.95
CA GLU A 293 -2.43 4.79 11.62
C GLU A 293 -3.35 3.66 11.16
N ARG A 294 -4.07 3.05 12.10
CA ARG A 294 -4.99 1.93 11.82
C ARG A 294 -6.44 2.38 11.97
N PHE A 295 -7.29 1.93 11.06
CA PHE A 295 -8.72 2.25 11.07
C PHE A 295 -9.57 1.01 10.80
N ALA A 296 -10.83 1.11 11.18
CA ALA A 296 -11.89 0.19 10.76
C ALA A 296 -13.00 0.99 10.06
N SER A 297 -13.55 0.45 8.97
CA SER A 297 -14.69 1.03 8.24
C SER A 297 -15.72 -0.06 7.91
N PRO A 298 -16.92 0.00 8.52
CA PRO A 298 -18.04 -0.87 8.15
C PRO A 298 -18.45 -0.79 6.68
N ALA A 299 -18.39 0.40 6.05
CA ALA A 299 -18.74 0.60 4.65
C ALA A 299 -17.78 -0.12 3.70
N LEU A 300 -16.48 -0.23 4.04
CA LEU A 300 -15.54 -1.03 3.25
C LEU A 300 -15.91 -2.50 3.21
N THR A 301 -16.41 -3.06 4.32
CA THR A 301 -16.84 -4.46 4.39
C THR A 301 -17.99 -4.76 3.43
N GLN A 302 -18.82 -3.76 3.11
CA GLN A 302 -19.92 -3.90 2.15
C GLN A 302 -19.45 -3.72 0.70
N ALA A 303 -18.40 -2.95 0.47
CA ALA A 303 -17.94 -2.58 -0.86
C ALA A 303 -16.92 -3.54 -1.47
N LEU A 304 -16.27 -4.37 -0.65
CA LEU A 304 -15.19 -5.24 -1.06
C LEU A 304 -15.44 -6.70 -0.57
N PRO A 305 -15.02 -7.75 -1.29
CA PRO A 305 -15.23 -9.16 -0.90
C PRO A 305 -14.26 -9.61 0.17
N ALA A 306 -14.73 -10.34 1.19
CA ALA A 306 -13.98 -10.69 2.40
C ALA A 306 -12.61 -11.37 2.12
N ASP A 307 -12.51 -12.10 1.01
CA ASP A 307 -11.28 -12.79 0.58
C ASP A 307 -10.10 -11.83 0.32
N LEU A 308 -10.37 -10.55 -0.01
CA LEU A 308 -9.33 -9.56 -0.24
C LEU A 308 -8.55 -9.16 1.01
N TRP A 309 -9.09 -9.42 2.21
CA TRP A 309 -8.45 -9.06 3.49
C TRP A 309 -7.57 -10.18 4.06
N THR A 310 -8.04 -11.42 3.99
CA THR A 310 -7.42 -12.56 4.66
C THR A 310 -6.29 -13.18 3.86
N ALA A 311 -6.48 -13.39 2.56
CA ALA A 311 -5.53 -14.14 1.73
C ALA A 311 -4.21 -13.40 1.48
N GLN A 312 -4.26 -12.06 1.47
CA GLN A 312 -3.13 -11.24 1.02
C GLN A 312 -2.68 -10.18 2.02
N ARG A 313 -3.48 -9.86 3.05
CA ARG A 313 -3.30 -8.60 3.80
C ARG A 313 -3.38 -8.71 5.32
N LYS A 314 -3.56 -9.93 5.84
CA LYS A 314 -3.59 -10.27 7.27
C LYS A 314 -4.53 -9.39 8.13
N GLY A 315 -5.62 -8.87 7.54
CA GLY A 315 -6.58 -8.02 8.24
C GLY A 315 -7.96 -8.67 8.38
N GLN A 316 -8.80 -8.11 9.23
CA GLN A 316 -10.23 -8.40 9.27
C GLN A 316 -10.99 -7.61 8.20
N PRO A 317 -12.15 -8.09 7.72
CA PRO A 317 -12.99 -7.30 6.82
C PRO A 317 -13.31 -5.93 7.40
N GLY A 318 -13.01 -4.88 6.63
CA GLY A 318 -13.16 -3.48 7.04
C GLY A 318 -11.91 -2.87 7.68
N ASP A 319 -10.87 -3.64 7.97
CA ASP A 319 -9.58 -3.10 8.39
C ASP A 319 -8.87 -2.39 7.24
N LEU A 320 -8.32 -1.23 7.57
CA LEU A 320 -7.44 -0.46 6.70
C LEU A 320 -6.38 0.26 7.53
N LEU A 321 -5.29 0.65 6.88
CA LEU A 321 -4.23 1.40 7.51
C LEU A 321 -3.68 2.47 6.57
N VAL A 322 -3.08 3.50 7.18
CA VAL A 322 -2.34 4.56 6.51
C VAL A 322 -0.89 4.46 6.92
N VAL A 323 0.03 4.39 5.96
CA VAL A 323 1.48 4.45 6.19
C VAL A 323 2.02 5.77 5.67
N TYR A 324 2.78 6.47 6.51
CA TYR A 324 3.48 7.70 6.19
C TYR A 324 4.98 7.41 6.14
N LEU A 325 5.61 7.42 4.96
CA LEU A 325 7.06 7.22 4.86
C LEU A 325 7.79 8.54 5.10
N LYS A 326 8.84 8.46 5.91
CA LYS A 326 9.73 9.56 6.24
C LYS A 326 10.99 9.53 5.39
N ASN A 327 11.53 10.69 5.08
CA ASN A 327 12.91 10.84 4.64
C ASN A 327 13.89 10.86 5.84
N ALA A 328 15.18 11.00 5.55
CA ALA A 328 16.23 11.07 6.57
C ALA A 328 16.08 12.26 7.54
N GLN A 329 15.33 13.30 7.15
CA GLN A 329 15.03 14.48 7.96
C GLN A 329 13.72 14.32 8.77
N GLY A 330 13.07 13.17 8.68
CA GLY A 330 11.81 12.87 9.39
C GLY A 330 10.56 13.45 8.74
N ALA A 331 10.66 14.10 7.59
CA ALA A 331 9.52 14.66 6.88
C ALA A 331 8.85 13.62 5.97
N ILE A 332 7.54 13.72 5.80
CA ILE A 332 6.75 12.76 5.02
C ILE A 332 6.94 13.03 3.53
N THR A 333 7.31 11.99 2.79
CA THR A 333 7.47 12.01 1.32
C THR A 333 6.42 11.17 0.62
N ARG A 334 5.71 10.31 1.34
CA ARG A 334 4.74 9.39 0.77
C ARG A 334 3.64 9.04 1.75
N ILE A 335 2.40 9.01 1.27
CA ILE A 335 1.21 8.62 2.03
C ILE A 335 0.60 7.41 1.33
N ILE A 336 0.47 6.28 2.03
CA ILE A 336 -0.09 5.05 1.47
C ILE A 336 -1.32 4.68 2.28
N VAL A 337 -2.48 4.58 1.62
CA VAL A 337 -3.75 4.17 2.23
C VAL A 337 -4.17 2.85 1.61
N GLY A 338 -4.43 1.82 2.42
CA GLY A 338 -4.82 0.52 1.89
C GLY A 338 -5.53 -0.36 2.90
N ILE A 339 -6.30 -1.33 2.39
CA ILE A 339 -6.97 -2.32 3.25
C ILE A 339 -5.95 -3.33 3.81
N GLY A 340 -6.26 -3.91 4.97
CA GLY A 340 -5.38 -4.85 5.68
C GLY A 340 -4.94 -4.34 7.06
N ASP A 341 -4.04 -5.09 7.71
CA ASP A 341 -3.50 -4.76 9.04
C ASP A 341 -1.97 -4.92 9.12
N ASP A 342 -1.28 -5.13 7.99
CA ASP A 342 0.17 -5.33 7.92
C ASP A 342 0.83 -4.20 7.10
N PRO A 343 1.60 -3.29 7.74
CA PRO A 343 2.24 -2.18 7.04
C PRO A 343 3.34 -2.63 6.07
N ASP A 344 4.04 -3.74 6.35
CA ASP A 344 5.13 -4.24 5.50
C ASP A 344 4.56 -4.78 4.18
N VAL A 345 3.43 -5.49 4.26
CA VAL A 345 2.69 -5.95 3.07
C VAL A 345 2.22 -4.77 2.24
N LEU A 346 1.76 -3.68 2.88
CA LEU A 346 1.27 -2.51 2.18
C LEU A 346 2.43 -1.73 1.50
N LEU A 347 3.57 -1.60 2.18
CA LEU A 347 4.79 -1.01 1.63
C LEU A 347 5.25 -1.78 0.40
N GLN A 348 5.40 -3.10 0.50
CA GLN A 348 5.82 -3.95 -0.63
C GLN A 348 4.91 -3.77 -1.85
N ARG A 349 3.59 -3.72 -1.64
CA ARG A 349 2.62 -3.60 -2.74
C ARG A 349 2.55 -2.22 -3.36
N SER A 350 2.93 -1.19 -2.63
CA SER A 350 2.99 0.16 -3.19
C SER A 350 4.13 0.35 -4.19
N GLY A 351 5.01 -0.64 -4.37
CA GLY A 351 6.08 -0.65 -5.36
C GLY A 351 7.40 -0.08 -4.84
N GLU A 352 7.85 -0.55 -3.68
CA GLU A 352 9.30 -0.69 -3.45
C GLU A 352 9.88 -1.84 -4.29
#